data_AF-A0A8E2WAI4-F1
#
_entry.id   AF-A0A8E2WAI4-F1
#
_cell.length_a   1.000
_cell.length_b   1.000
_cell.length_c   1.000
_cell.angle_alpha   90.00
_cell.angle_beta   90.00
_cell.angle_gamma   90.00
#
_symmetry.space_group_name_H-M   'P 1'
#
loop_
_entity.id
_entity.type
_entity.pdbx_description
1 polymer ?
#
loop_
_entity_poly.entity_id
_entity_poly.type
_entity_poly.pdbx_seq_one_letter_code
_entity_poly.pdbx_strand_id
1 'polypeptide(L)'
;MTDQYAKWRQLLKLAGGDCRELTRDQLALVGVSVDSPESGFYRNRAFKGGELLPVAIWRDAAGATICLQGGKEADADKVWNYACRNPITEALYHSVLAGGAWPDEPPTVAKDHNQPSKTGDVHKDLTAELAAEKEMAEAFLKKPITTQEQADQSAIWSKRLAAIAKKATDLHRVEKQPSLDEGRKVDDKWRDLKEQPAELSKRLKRHMDAFLQEQDRIEQERQRKAREEADKIRREAEDAARKVAEAERAAIDAATAGGVAASFEAEAALEADRQAKQREAEKLAQQAADAERETQARNANAGRTGARVALRTFVSARVVDYEKALLALKDHPEMKTLVEQLANRAVKAGLEVAGVERMEEKRAA
;
A
#
# COMPACT_ATOMS: atom_id res chain seq x y z
N MET A 1 -32.44 -54.41 36.21
CA MET A 1 -32.63 -53.31 35.24
C MET A 1 -31.26 -52.85 34.79
N THR A 2 -30.98 -52.86 33.49
CA THR A 2 -29.72 -52.34 32.95
C THR A 2 -29.67 -50.83 33.20
N ASP A 3 -28.54 -50.32 33.69
CA ASP A 3 -28.36 -48.88 33.93
C ASP A 3 -28.42 -48.12 32.60
N GLN A 4 -29.57 -47.49 32.32
CA GLN A 4 -29.80 -46.79 31.05
C GLN A 4 -28.86 -45.59 30.85
N TYR A 5 -28.24 -45.06 31.91
CA TYR A 5 -27.36 -43.90 31.86
C TYR A 5 -25.88 -44.26 31.73
N ALA A 6 -25.54 -45.55 31.66
CA ALA A 6 -24.15 -46.02 31.61
C ALA A 6 -23.35 -45.42 30.43
N LYS A 7 -23.94 -45.40 29.23
CA LYS A 7 -23.29 -44.82 28.04
C LYS A 7 -23.10 -43.31 28.18
N TRP A 8 -24.10 -42.59 28.67
CA TRP A 8 -24.00 -41.15 28.91
C TRP A 8 -22.85 -40.79 29.87
N ARG A 9 -22.66 -41.54 30.97
CA ARG A 9 -21.52 -41.31 31.88
C ARG A 9 -20.17 -41.56 31.21
N GLN A 10 -20.08 -42.54 30.31
CA GLN A 10 -18.87 -42.79 29.52
C GLN A 10 -18.59 -41.65 28.54
N LEU A 11 -19.62 -41.13 27.86
CA LEU A 11 -19.51 -39.96 26.99
C LEU A 11 -19.02 -38.72 27.75
N LEU A 12 -19.57 -38.43 28.93
CA LEU A 12 -19.11 -37.33 29.77
C LEU A 12 -17.64 -37.46 30.16
N LYS A 13 -17.22 -38.66 30.55
CA LYS A 13 -15.82 -38.91 30.91
C LYS A 13 -14.89 -38.69 29.72
N LEU A 14 -15.33 -39.06 28.51
CA LEU A 14 -14.55 -38.89 27.29
C LEU A 14 -14.49 -37.41 26.85
N ALA A 15 -15.54 -36.64 27.10
CA ALA A 15 -15.57 -35.19 26.85
C ALA A 15 -14.60 -34.43 27.77
N GLY A 16 -14.35 -34.95 28.97
CA GLY A 16 -13.37 -34.38 29.92
C GLY A 16 -13.83 -33.07 30.55
N GLY A 17 -15.14 -32.80 30.53
CA GLY A 17 -15.75 -31.58 31.06
C GLY A 17 -17.16 -31.38 30.50
N ASP A 18 -17.83 -30.34 30.98
CA ASP A 18 -19.11 -29.90 30.43
C ASP A 18 -18.92 -29.20 29.08
N CYS A 19 -19.96 -29.20 28.25
CA CYS A 19 -20.04 -28.41 27.02
C CYS A 19 -19.04 -28.76 25.89
N ARG A 20 -18.24 -29.82 25.99
CA ARG A 20 -17.35 -30.22 24.88
C ARG A 20 -18.05 -31.12 23.87
N GLU A 21 -17.96 -30.77 22.59
CA GLU A 21 -18.44 -31.63 21.50
C GLU A 21 -17.50 -32.82 21.29
N LEU A 22 -18.09 -34.01 21.26
CA LEU A 22 -17.41 -35.26 20.94
C LEU A 22 -17.35 -35.49 19.43
N THR A 23 -16.23 -36.04 18.96
CA THR A 23 -16.07 -36.45 17.56
C THR A 23 -16.88 -37.71 17.25
N ARG A 24 -17.10 -37.98 15.96
CA ARG A 24 -17.78 -39.21 15.53
C ARG A 24 -17.02 -40.47 15.97
N ASP A 25 -15.69 -40.44 15.93
CA ASP A 25 -14.85 -41.57 16.34
C ASP A 25 -14.96 -41.83 17.84
N GLN A 26 -15.06 -40.76 18.63
CA GLN A 26 -15.29 -40.83 20.08
C GLN A 26 -16.66 -41.45 20.42
N LEU A 27 -17.72 -41.12 19.66
CA LEU A 27 -19.02 -41.77 19.82
C LEU A 27 -19.00 -43.26 19.47
N ALA A 28 -18.32 -43.60 18.37
CA ALA A 28 -18.18 -44.99 17.92
C ALA A 28 -17.45 -45.85 18.97
N LEU A 29 -16.45 -45.29 19.66
CA LEU A 29 -15.71 -45.97 20.74
C LEU A 29 -16.61 -46.40 21.90
N VAL A 30 -17.67 -45.64 22.19
CA VAL A 30 -18.63 -45.91 23.27
C VAL A 30 -19.81 -46.78 22.78
N GLY A 31 -19.85 -47.14 21.49
CA GLY A 31 -20.95 -47.91 20.91
C GLY A 31 -22.27 -47.12 20.86
N VAL A 32 -22.17 -45.80 20.66
CA VAL A 32 -23.31 -44.90 20.54
C VAL A 32 -23.56 -44.64 19.05
N SER A 33 -24.75 -44.99 18.58
CA SER A 33 -25.19 -44.76 17.20
C SER A 33 -26.06 -43.51 17.10
N VAL A 34 -25.97 -42.81 15.96
CA VAL A 34 -26.85 -41.68 15.63
C VAL A 34 -28.31 -42.10 15.40
N ASP A 35 -28.56 -43.38 15.15
CA ASP A 35 -29.90 -43.92 14.85
C ASP A 35 -30.60 -44.51 16.08
N SER A 36 -29.96 -44.51 17.25
CA SER A 36 -30.49 -45.11 18.47
C SER A 36 -30.36 -44.15 19.64
N PRO A 37 -31.44 -43.43 20.02
CA PRO A 37 -31.44 -42.54 21.18
C PRO A 37 -31.05 -43.27 22.47
N GLU A 38 -30.04 -42.73 23.16
CA GLU A 38 -29.57 -43.23 24.45
C GLU A 38 -30.03 -42.31 25.59
N SER A 39 -30.29 -42.89 26.76
CA SER A 39 -30.72 -42.13 27.93
C SER A 39 -29.57 -41.29 28.50
N GLY A 40 -29.84 -40.02 28.82
CA GLY A 40 -28.86 -39.09 29.34
C GLY A 40 -29.27 -37.63 29.21
N PHE A 41 -28.32 -36.76 29.59
CA PHE A 41 -28.46 -35.31 29.52
C PHE A 41 -27.51 -34.76 28.46
N TYR A 42 -28.04 -33.93 27.58
CA TYR A 42 -27.36 -33.40 26.40
C TYR A 42 -27.71 -31.93 26.19
N ARG A 43 -27.05 -31.28 25.24
CA ARG A 43 -27.41 -29.94 24.77
C ARG A 43 -27.59 -29.92 23.26
N ASN A 44 -28.59 -29.20 22.78
CA ASN A 44 -28.85 -29.07 21.35
C ASN A 44 -29.56 -27.76 21.01
N ARG A 45 -29.43 -27.29 19.77
CA ARG A 45 -30.21 -26.18 19.24
C ARG A 45 -31.50 -26.72 18.60
N ALA A 46 -32.63 -26.06 18.84
CA ALA A 46 -33.92 -26.48 18.25
C ALA A 46 -33.93 -26.40 16.72
N PHE A 47 -33.16 -25.46 16.15
CA PHE A 47 -32.97 -25.29 14.72
C PHE A 47 -31.59 -24.69 14.44
N LYS A 48 -31.16 -24.70 13.17
CA LYS A 48 -29.87 -24.13 12.76
C LYS A 48 -29.79 -22.64 13.12
N GLY A 49 -28.89 -22.30 14.04
CA GLY A 49 -28.72 -20.93 14.53
C GLY A 49 -29.68 -20.50 15.65
N GLY A 50 -30.52 -21.41 16.17
CA GLY A 50 -31.36 -21.17 17.35
C GLY A 50 -30.57 -21.22 18.66
N GLU A 51 -31.23 -20.87 19.77
CA GLU A 51 -30.65 -20.93 21.12
C GLU A 51 -30.31 -22.37 21.53
N LEU A 52 -29.29 -22.51 22.38
CA LEU A 52 -28.86 -23.80 22.89
C LEU A 52 -29.77 -24.19 24.06
N LEU A 53 -30.43 -25.34 23.94
CA LEU A 53 -31.42 -25.83 24.90
C LEU A 53 -30.91 -27.08 25.62
N PRO A 54 -31.21 -27.24 26.91
CA PRO A 54 -30.92 -28.46 27.66
C PRO A 54 -31.86 -29.57 27.18
N VAL A 55 -31.31 -30.77 26.98
CA VAL A 55 -32.03 -31.94 26.49
C VAL A 55 -31.91 -33.08 27.50
N ALA A 56 -33.03 -33.71 27.84
CA ALA A 56 -33.06 -34.95 28.61
C ALA A 56 -33.75 -36.04 27.80
N ILE A 57 -33.12 -37.20 27.69
CA ILE A 57 -33.69 -38.39 27.05
C ILE A 57 -33.68 -39.51 28.09
N TRP A 58 -34.80 -40.20 28.27
CA TRP A 58 -34.88 -41.38 29.12
C TRP A 58 -35.97 -42.33 28.66
N ARG A 59 -35.90 -43.59 29.10
CA ARG A 59 -36.98 -44.57 28.87
C ARG A 59 -37.88 -44.64 30.10
N ASP A 60 -39.19 -44.63 29.86
CA ASP A 60 -40.18 -44.77 30.93
C ASP A 60 -40.33 -46.24 31.39
N ALA A 61 -41.23 -46.48 32.34
CA ALA A 61 -41.49 -47.83 32.87
C ALA A 61 -42.12 -48.77 31.83
N ALA A 62 -42.75 -48.24 30.77
CA ALA A 62 -43.31 -49.00 29.66
C ALA A 62 -42.27 -49.24 28.54
N GLY A 63 -41.06 -48.68 28.66
CA GLY A 63 -40.00 -48.77 27.67
C GLY A 63 -40.09 -47.73 26.54
N ALA A 64 -41.03 -46.78 26.61
CA ALA A 64 -41.14 -45.68 25.66
C ALA A 64 -40.04 -44.64 25.90
N THR A 65 -39.42 -44.17 24.82
CA THR A 65 -38.39 -43.12 24.88
C THR A 65 -39.06 -41.75 25.00
N ILE A 66 -38.81 -41.07 26.12
CA ILE A 66 -39.23 -39.69 26.37
C ILE A 66 -38.03 -38.78 26.09
N CYS A 67 -38.28 -37.68 25.37
CA CYS A 67 -37.30 -36.64 25.12
C CYS A 67 -37.88 -35.27 25.48
N LEU A 68 -37.21 -34.56 26.38
CA LEU A 68 -37.49 -33.16 26.67
C LEU A 68 -36.39 -32.28 26.08
N GLN A 69 -36.78 -31.27 25.30
CA GLN A 69 -35.90 -30.21 24.82
C GLN A 69 -36.38 -28.88 25.41
N GLY A 70 -35.55 -28.26 26.26
CA GLY A 70 -35.92 -27.03 26.98
C GLY A 70 -37.15 -27.21 27.87
N GLY A 71 -37.33 -28.40 28.44
CA GLY A 71 -38.50 -28.74 29.27
C GLY A 71 -39.79 -29.03 28.50
N LYS A 72 -39.76 -29.04 27.16
CA LYS A 72 -40.92 -29.38 26.31
C LYS A 72 -40.70 -30.73 25.64
N GLU A 73 -41.77 -31.51 25.47
CA GLU A 73 -41.72 -32.77 24.74
C GLU A 73 -41.27 -32.55 23.30
N ALA A 74 -40.32 -33.38 22.86
CA ALA A 74 -39.76 -33.34 21.53
C ALA A 74 -39.55 -34.77 20.99
N ASP A 75 -39.42 -34.86 19.67
CA ASP A 75 -39.14 -36.11 18.96
C ASP A 75 -37.69 -36.54 19.22
N ALA A 76 -37.52 -37.68 19.91
CA ALA A 76 -36.23 -38.18 20.36
C ALA A 76 -35.26 -38.42 19.20
N ASP A 77 -35.72 -38.99 18.08
CA ASP A 77 -34.86 -39.32 16.93
C ASP A 77 -34.33 -38.06 16.26
N LYS A 78 -35.17 -37.01 16.15
CA LYS A 78 -34.77 -35.72 15.58
C LYS A 78 -33.77 -34.99 16.46
N VAL A 79 -34.01 -34.97 17.77
CA VAL A 79 -33.12 -34.29 18.72
C VAL A 79 -31.79 -35.02 18.84
N TRP A 80 -31.83 -36.36 18.90
CA TRP A 80 -30.67 -37.23 19.10
C TRP A 80 -29.59 -37.08 18.03
N ASN A 81 -29.99 -36.93 16.76
CA ASN A 81 -29.09 -36.73 15.62
C ASN A 81 -28.04 -35.61 15.82
N TYR A 82 -28.40 -34.60 16.61
CA TYR A 82 -27.56 -33.45 16.94
C TYR A 82 -27.08 -33.46 18.40
N ALA A 83 -27.90 -33.96 19.33
CA ALA A 83 -27.61 -33.97 20.76
C ALA A 83 -26.55 -35.02 21.16
N CYS A 84 -26.45 -36.15 20.45
CA CYS A 84 -25.57 -37.27 20.81
C CYS A 84 -24.08 -36.90 21.01
N ARG A 85 -23.60 -35.86 20.30
CA ARG A 85 -22.21 -35.37 20.41
C ARG A 85 -21.96 -34.47 21.60
N ASN A 86 -23.00 -34.00 22.27
CA ASN A 86 -22.91 -32.91 23.23
C ASN A 86 -23.47 -33.33 24.60
N PRO A 87 -22.82 -34.29 25.30
CA PRO A 87 -23.23 -34.68 26.64
C PRO A 87 -22.98 -33.54 27.63
N ILE A 88 -23.86 -33.39 28.61
CA ILE A 88 -23.72 -32.43 29.72
C ILE A 88 -23.99 -33.12 31.05
N THR A 89 -23.43 -32.58 32.14
CA THR A 89 -23.76 -33.07 33.48
C THR A 89 -25.22 -32.81 33.82
N GLU A 90 -25.78 -33.68 34.67
CA GLU A 90 -27.15 -33.51 35.20
C GLU A 90 -27.30 -32.19 35.97
N ALA A 91 -26.27 -31.80 36.73
CA ALA A 91 -26.24 -30.52 37.43
C ALA A 91 -26.34 -29.33 36.46
N LEU A 92 -25.60 -29.36 35.34
CA LEU A 92 -25.67 -28.32 34.33
C LEU A 92 -27.04 -28.31 33.62
N TYR A 93 -27.60 -29.48 33.32
CA TYR A 93 -28.96 -29.58 32.77
C TYR A 93 -29.99 -28.87 33.65
N HIS A 94 -30.01 -29.16 34.95
CA HIS A 94 -30.94 -28.53 35.88
C HIS A 94 -30.68 -27.03 36.07
N SER A 95 -29.40 -26.62 36.10
CA SER A 95 -29.02 -25.21 36.17
C SER A 95 -29.57 -24.40 34.99
N VAL A 96 -29.33 -24.88 33.76
CA VAL A 96 -29.82 -24.19 32.55
C VAL A 96 -31.34 -24.27 32.43
N LEU A 97 -31.95 -25.39 32.81
CA LEU A 97 -33.42 -25.52 32.83
C LEU A 97 -34.08 -24.53 33.80
N ALA A 98 -33.41 -24.20 34.91
CA ALA A 98 -33.84 -23.19 35.88
C ALA A 98 -33.54 -21.74 35.43
N GLY A 99 -32.95 -21.54 34.24
CA GLY A 99 -32.61 -20.23 33.69
C GLY A 99 -31.14 -19.81 33.86
N GLY A 100 -30.25 -20.71 34.29
CA GLY A 100 -28.81 -20.49 34.32
C GLY A 100 -28.19 -20.35 32.93
N ALA A 101 -27.04 -19.68 32.83
CA ALA A 101 -26.30 -19.50 31.58
C ALA A 101 -25.40 -20.72 31.27
N TRP A 102 -25.10 -20.90 29.98
CA TRP A 102 -24.10 -21.89 29.55
C TRP A 102 -22.67 -21.41 29.89
N PRO A 103 -21.82 -22.25 30.53
CA PRO A 103 -20.47 -21.87 30.93
C PRO A 103 -19.56 -21.42 29.76
N ASP A 104 -19.71 -22.03 28.59
CA ASP A 104 -18.92 -21.77 27.38
C ASP A 104 -19.49 -20.68 26.48
N GLU A 105 -20.75 -20.28 26.66
CA GLU A 105 -21.31 -19.15 25.92
C GLU A 105 -21.01 -17.84 26.69
N PRO A 106 -20.41 -16.84 26.04
CA PRO A 106 -20.26 -15.54 26.68
C PRO A 106 -21.66 -14.97 26.97
N PRO A 107 -21.82 -14.23 28.08
CA PRO A 107 -23.09 -13.60 28.40
C PRO A 107 -23.60 -12.86 27.17
N THR A 108 -24.80 -13.21 26.72
CA THR A 108 -25.48 -12.41 25.71
C THR A 108 -25.75 -11.06 26.35
N VAL A 109 -25.51 -9.96 25.64
CA VAL A 109 -26.02 -8.66 26.07
C VAL A 109 -27.50 -8.87 26.37
N ALA A 110 -27.89 -8.71 27.63
CA ALA A 110 -29.27 -8.91 28.01
C ALA A 110 -30.14 -8.05 27.08
N LYS A 111 -31.25 -8.60 26.58
CA LYS A 111 -32.37 -7.81 26.05
C LYS A 111 -33.04 -7.08 27.22
N ASP A 112 -32.26 -6.40 28.07
CA ASP A 112 -32.77 -5.53 29.08
C ASP A 112 -33.51 -4.39 28.38
N HIS A 113 -34.55 -3.89 29.04
CA HIS A 113 -35.49 -2.87 28.57
C HIS A 113 -34.84 -1.49 28.31
N ASN A 114 -33.51 -1.44 28.19
CA ASN A 114 -32.67 -0.27 27.96
C ASN A 114 -31.75 -0.40 26.73
N GLN A 115 -31.83 -1.48 25.94
CA GLN A 115 -31.37 -1.37 24.55
C GLN A 115 -32.36 -0.47 23.80
N PRO A 116 -31.90 0.57 23.07
CA PRO A 116 -32.78 1.29 22.17
C PRO A 116 -33.41 0.26 21.23
N SER A 117 -34.74 0.19 21.21
CA SER A 117 -35.47 -0.64 20.26
C SER A 117 -34.90 -0.41 18.86
N LYS A 118 -34.73 -1.47 18.07
CA LYS A 118 -34.24 -1.37 16.67
C LYS A 118 -34.85 -0.15 16.01
N THR A 119 -34.01 0.82 15.72
CA THR A 119 -34.44 2.16 15.32
C THR A 119 -34.91 2.18 13.87
N GLY A 120 -34.72 1.07 13.14
CA GLY A 120 -34.88 0.96 11.70
C GLY A 120 -33.67 1.49 10.92
N ASP A 121 -32.79 2.24 11.60
CA ASP A 121 -31.50 2.70 11.11
C ASP A 121 -30.44 1.63 11.41
N VAL A 122 -30.07 0.88 10.37
CA VAL A 122 -29.12 -0.24 10.46
C VAL A 122 -27.76 0.21 10.98
N HIS A 123 -27.33 1.45 10.67
CA HIS A 123 -26.04 1.95 11.16
C HIS A 123 -26.07 2.19 12.67
N LYS A 124 -27.13 2.82 13.19
CA LYS A 124 -27.31 3.04 14.63
C LYS A 124 -27.48 1.73 15.40
N ASP A 125 -28.26 0.80 14.85
CA ASP A 125 -28.47 -0.52 15.45
C ASP A 125 -27.15 -1.30 15.53
N LEU A 126 -26.32 -1.30 14.47
CA LEU A 126 -24.99 -1.94 14.50
C LEU A 126 -24.01 -1.24 15.44
N THR A 127 -24.10 0.09 15.59
CA THR A 127 -23.26 0.86 16.52
C THR A 127 -23.58 0.48 17.97
N ALA A 128 -24.87 0.35 18.30
CA ALA A 128 -25.31 -0.12 19.61
C ALA A 128 -24.90 -1.58 19.88
N GLU A 129 -25.04 -2.47 18.89
CA GLU A 129 -24.58 -3.87 18.97
C GLU A 129 -23.07 -3.94 19.25
N LEU A 130 -22.27 -3.15 18.52
CA LEU A 130 -20.82 -3.07 18.73
C LEU A 130 -20.46 -2.53 20.11
N ALA A 131 -21.11 -1.47 20.57
CA ALA A 131 -20.80 -0.86 21.87
C ALA A 131 -21.00 -1.87 23.02
N ALA A 132 -22.11 -2.61 22.99
CA ALA A 132 -22.42 -3.59 24.01
C ALA A 132 -21.47 -4.80 23.98
N GLU A 133 -21.18 -5.35 22.80
CA GLU A 133 -20.22 -6.47 22.68
C GLU A 133 -18.78 -6.03 23.01
N LYS A 134 -18.41 -4.79 22.68
CA LYS A 134 -17.09 -4.21 22.99
C LYS A 134 -16.87 -4.09 24.49
N GLU A 135 -17.83 -3.58 25.25
CA GLU A 135 -17.69 -3.42 26.70
C GLU A 135 -17.41 -4.77 27.38
N MET A 136 -18.18 -5.80 27.02
CA MET A 136 -18.00 -7.15 27.57
C MET A 136 -16.67 -7.78 27.14
N ALA A 137 -16.30 -7.67 25.86
CA ALA A 137 -15.06 -8.21 25.34
C ALA A 137 -13.83 -7.53 25.96
N GLU A 138 -13.83 -6.19 26.11
CA GLU A 138 -12.75 -5.45 26.76
C GLU A 138 -12.62 -5.80 28.25
N ALA A 139 -13.75 -6.02 28.94
CA ALA A 139 -13.73 -6.50 30.32
C ALA A 139 -13.12 -7.91 30.43
N PHE A 140 -13.42 -8.79 29.48
CA PHE A 140 -12.88 -10.14 29.40
C PHE A 140 -11.36 -10.14 29.11
N LEU A 141 -10.90 -9.31 28.17
CA LEU A 141 -9.49 -9.21 27.78
C LEU A 141 -8.54 -8.78 28.92
N LYS A 142 -9.06 -8.17 30.00
CA LYS A 142 -8.26 -7.81 31.18
C LYS A 142 -7.76 -9.02 31.98
N LYS A 143 -8.39 -10.18 31.81
CA LYS A 143 -8.03 -11.41 32.53
C LYS A 143 -7.34 -12.38 31.55
N PRO A 144 -6.24 -13.03 31.96
CA PRO A 144 -5.64 -14.08 31.14
C PRO A 144 -6.61 -15.26 31.04
N ILE A 145 -6.66 -15.87 29.84
CA ILE A 145 -7.44 -17.09 29.60
C ILE A 145 -6.68 -18.27 30.22
N THR A 146 -7.31 -18.94 31.19
CA THR A 146 -6.72 -20.09 31.90
C THR A 146 -7.55 -21.36 31.75
N THR A 147 -8.78 -21.27 31.24
CA THR A 147 -9.68 -22.42 31.03
C THR A 147 -10.12 -22.56 29.57
N GLN A 148 -10.50 -23.78 29.17
CA GLN A 148 -11.05 -24.03 27.84
C GLN A 148 -12.35 -23.25 27.60
N GLU A 149 -13.23 -23.17 28.61
CA GLU A 149 -14.47 -22.39 28.55
C GLU A 149 -14.21 -20.92 28.23
N GLN A 150 -13.20 -20.31 28.86
CA GLN A 150 -12.79 -18.94 28.55
C GLN A 150 -12.26 -18.80 27.12
N ALA A 151 -11.52 -19.80 26.62
CA ALA A 151 -11.07 -19.82 25.23
C ALA A 151 -12.26 -19.89 24.25
N ASP A 152 -13.27 -20.72 24.56
CA ASP A 152 -14.48 -20.86 23.75
C ASP A 152 -15.34 -19.58 23.78
N GLN A 153 -15.47 -18.93 24.95
CA GLN A 153 -16.11 -17.62 25.09
C GLN A 153 -15.42 -16.55 24.22
N SER A 154 -14.09 -16.51 24.24
CA SER A 154 -13.29 -15.61 23.42
C SER A 154 -13.52 -15.83 21.92
N ALA A 155 -13.56 -17.10 21.48
CA ALA A 155 -13.82 -17.45 20.09
C ALA A 155 -15.24 -17.03 19.64
N ILE A 156 -16.24 -17.16 20.52
CA ILE A 156 -17.61 -16.71 20.23
C ILE A 156 -17.69 -15.19 20.13
N TRP A 157 -17.08 -14.44 21.06
CA TRP A 157 -17.02 -12.97 20.96
C TRP A 157 -16.31 -12.51 19.69
N SER A 158 -15.18 -13.11 19.34
CA SER A 158 -14.46 -12.84 18.09
C SER A 158 -15.38 -13.02 16.87
N LYS A 159 -16.13 -14.13 16.81
CA LYS A 159 -17.08 -14.40 15.73
C LYS A 159 -18.22 -13.38 15.66
N ARG A 160 -18.76 -12.95 16.81
CA ARG A 160 -19.82 -11.91 16.88
C ARG A 160 -19.30 -10.56 16.36
N LEU A 161 -18.13 -10.12 16.83
CA LEU A 161 -17.49 -8.88 16.38
C LEU A 161 -17.15 -8.92 14.89
N ALA A 162 -16.63 -10.04 14.39
CA ALA A 162 -16.38 -10.24 12.96
C ALA A 162 -17.68 -10.17 12.12
N ALA A 163 -18.80 -10.69 12.63
CA ALA A 163 -20.09 -10.59 11.97
C ALA A 163 -20.59 -9.14 11.89
N ILE A 164 -20.43 -8.35 12.96
CA ILE A 164 -20.75 -6.91 12.97
C ILE A 164 -19.90 -6.18 11.93
N ALA A 165 -18.58 -6.41 11.92
CA ALA A 165 -17.66 -5.80 10.95
C ALA A 165 -18.02 -6.14 9.50
N LYS A 166 -18.41 -7.39 9.23
CA LYS A 166 -18.87 -7.83 7.90
C LYS A 166 -20.16 -7.11 7.49
N LYS A 167 -21.18 -7.06 8.36
CA LYS A 167 -22.43 -6.34 8.09
C LYS A 167 -22.18 -4.86 7.78
N ALA A 168 -21.31 -4.21 8.56
CA ALA A 168 -20.94 -2.81 8.34
C ALA A 168 -20.23 -2.60 6.99
N THR A 169 -19.31 -3.50 6.62
CA THR A 169 -18.61 -3.46 5.33
C THR A 169 -19.57 -3.63 4.16
N ASP A 170 -20.50 -4.58 4.26
CA ASP A 170 -21.50 -4.83 3.23
C ASP A 170 -22.46 -3.65 3.07
N LEU A 171 -22.95 -3.07 4.18
CA LEU A 171 -23.81 -1.89 4.15
C LEU A 171 -23.09 -0.68 3.55
N HIS A 172 -21.88 -0.39 4.01
CA HIS A 172 -21.06 0.70 3.49
C HIS A 172 -20.80 0.54 1.98
N ARG A 173 -20.53 -0.69 1.51
CA ARG A 173 -20.38 -0.97 0.08
C ARG A 173 -21.65 -0.61 -0.68
N VAL A 174 -22.83 -1.05 -0.20
CA VAL A 174 -24.12 -0.77 -0.85
C VAL A 174 -24.42 0.73 -0.87
N GLU A 175 -24.22 1.43 0.24
CA GLU A 175 -24.46 2.89 0.33
C GLU A 175 -23.49 3.70 -0.54
N LYS A 176 -22.23 3.27 -0.63
CA LYS A 176 -21.19 3.96 -1.38
C LYS A 176 -21.24 3.67 -2.89
N GLN A 177 -21.79 2.53 -3.29
CA GLN A 177 -21.77 2.07 -4.68
C GLN A 177 -22.41 3.10 -5.66
N PRO A 178 -23.60 3.68 -5.39
CA PRO A 178 -24.19 4.68 -6.28
C PRO A 178 -23.31 5.91 -6.47
N SER A 179 -22.68 6.40 -5.40
CA SER A 179 -21.77 7.55 -5.48
C SER A 179 -20.50 7.23 -6.27
N LEU A 180 -19.97 6.01 -6.16
CA LEU A 180 -18.84 5.56 -6.98
C LEU A 180 -19.23 5.43 -8.46
N ASP A 181 -20.40 4.89 -8.73
CA ASP A 181 -20.88 4.74 -10.11
C ASP A 181 -21.21 6.09 -10.74
N GLU A 182 -21.74 7.04 -9.96
CA GLU A 182 -21.91 8.43 -10.42
C GLU A 182 -20.55 9.11 -10.67
N GLY A 183 -19.58 8.94 -9.77
CA GLY A 183 -18.21 9.39 -9.97
C GLY A 183 -17.59 8.84 -11.26
N ARG A 184 -17.75 7.53 -11.51
CA ARG A 184 -17.28 6.88 -12.75
C ARG A 184 -17.96 7.44 -13.99
N LYS A 185 -19.27 7.67 -13.98
CA LYS A 185 -19.98 8.30 -15.11
C LYS A 185 -19.45 9.69 -15.41
N VAL A 186 -19.19 10.49 -14.36
CA VAL A 186 -18.59 11.82 -14.52
C VAL A 186 -17.19 11.68 -15.10
N ASP A 187 -16.35 10.80 -14.55
CA ASP A 187 -14.99 10.58 -15.05
C ASP A 187 -15.00 10.13 -16.51
N ASP A 188 -15.85 9.18 -16.87
CA ASP A 188 -15.99 8.68 -18.24
C ASP A 188 -16.45 9.77 -19.22
N LYS A 189 -17.42 10.62 -18.81
CA LYS A 189 -17.86 11.77 -19.61
C LYS A 189 -16.72 12.72 -19.95
N TRP A 190 -15.75 12.88 -19.04
CA TRP A 190 -14.63 13.80 -19.21
C TRP A 190 -13.34 13.15 -19.71
N ARG A 191 -13.24 11.81 -19.68
CA ARG A 191 -12.02 11.05 -20.01
C ARG A 191 -11.50 11.42 -21.39
N ASP A 192 -12.33 11.25 -22.41
CA ASP A 192 -11.94 11.56 -23.79
C ASP A 192 -11.59 13.04 -23.99
N LEU A 193 -12.34 13.95 -23.38
CA LEU A 193 -12.09 15.39 -23.47
C LEU A 193 -10.81 15.82 -22.74
N LYS A 194 -10.33 15.05 -21.77
CA LYS A 194 -9.06 15.29 -21.08
C LYS A 194 -7.90 14.65 -21.82
N GLU A 195 -8.05 13.39 -22.22
CA GLU A 195 -6.97 12.57 -22.78
C GLU A 195 -6.73 12.87 -24.26
N GLN A 196 -7.76 12.90 -25.10
CA GLN A 196 -7.58 13.05 -26.55
C GLN A 196 -6.96 14.39 -26.94
N PRO A 197 -7.39 15.56 -26.41
CA PRO A 197 -6.74 16.83 -26.72
C PRO A 197 -5.31 16.90 -26.20
N ALA A 198 -5.03 16.32 -25.03
CA ALA A 198 -3.67 16.27 -24.48
C ALA A 198 -2.74 15.42 -25.36
N GLU A 199 -3.20 14.24 -25.78
CA GLU A 199 -2.46 13.37 -26.70
C GLU A 199 -2.31 14.00 -28.09
N LEU A 200 -3.35 14.63 -28.63
CA LEU A 200 -3.27 15.35 -29.90
C LEU A 200 -2.28 16.52 -29.82
N SER A 201 -2.31 17.29 -28.72
CA SER A 201 -1.35 18.37 -28.47
C SER A 201 0.09 17.86 -28.40
N LYS A 202 0.33 16.74 -27.71
CA LYS A 202 1.65 16.08 -27.68
C LYS A 202 2.08 15.65 -29.08
N ARG A 203 1.19 15.05 -29.87
CA ARG A 203 1.47 14.64 -31.25
C ARG A 203 1.80 15.83 -32.15
N LEU A 204 1.07 16.94 -32.03
CA LEU A 204 1.36 18.16 -32.77
C LEU A 204 2.72 18.75 -32.40
N LYS A 205 3.06 18.79 -31.10
CA LYS A 205 4.39 19.22 -30.64
C LYS A 205 5.50 18.32 -31.20
N ARG A 206 5.31 17.00 -31.15
CA ARG A 206 6.25 16.03 -31.73
C ARG A 206 6.39 16.18 -33.24
N HIS A 207 5.31 16.56 -33.93
CA HIS A 207 5.38 16.82 -35.37
C HIS A 207 6.30 17.99 -35.72
N MET A 208 6.48 18.93 -34.78
CA MET A 208 7.42 20.05 -34.92
C MET A 208 8.88 19.65 -34.63
N ASP A 209 9.15 18.47 -34.09
CA ASP A 209 10.51 18.06 -33.67
C ASP A 209 11.48 18.10 -34.85
N ALA A 210 11.10 17.57 -36.01
CA ALA A 210 11.96 17.57 -37.20
C ALA A 210 12.31 18.99 -37.67
N PHE A 211 11.35 19.91 -37.62
CA PHE A 211 11.59 21.31 -37.97
C PHE A 211 12.51 22.00 -36.95
N LEU A 212 12.26 21.80 -35.66
CA LEU A 212 13.08 22.40 -34.61
C LEU A 212 14.50 21.82 -34.58
N GLN A 213 14.67 20.53 -34.87
CA GLN A 213 15.99 19.89 -35.03
C GLN A 213 16.75 20.46 -36.21
N GLU A 214 16.07 20.71 -37.34
CA GLU A 214 16.70 21.34 -38.50
C GLU A 214 17.09 22.79 -38.21
N GLN A 215 16.24 23.55 -37.51
CA GLN A 215 16.59 24.90 -37.07
C GLN A 215 17.76 24.91 -36.08
N ASP A 216 17.80 23.95 -35.15
CA ASP A 216 18.91 23.79 -34.23
C ASP A 216 20.20 23.42 -34.98
N ARG A 217 20.14 22.55 -35.98
CA ARG A 217 21.27 22.23 -36.87
C ARG A 217 21.80 23.49 -37.58
N ILE A 218 20.92 24.27 -38.19
CA ILE A 218 21.31 25.51 -38.88
C ILE A 218 21.97 26.50 -37.91
N GLU A 219 21.42 26.67 -36.71
CA GLU A 219 21.99 27.55 -35.69
C GLU A 219 23.33 27.00 -35.15
N GLN A 220 23.47 25.70 -34.97
CA GLN A 220 24.75 25.06 -34.62
C GLN A 220 25.80 25.27 -35.71
N GLU A 221 25.42 25.18 -36.99
CA GLU A 221 26.33 25.46 -38.11
C GLU A 221 26.73 26.94 -38.15
N ARG A 222 25.80 27.85 -37.91
CA ARG A 222 26.07 29.28 -37.76
C ARG A 222 27.03 29.55 -36.60
N GLN A 223 26.79 28.92 -35.44
CA GLN A 223 27.68 29.03 -34.28
C GLN A 223 29.07 28.45 -34.56
N ARG A 224 29.17 27.33 -35.28
CA ARG A 224 30.47 26.76 -35.69
C ARG A 224 31.25 27.77 -36.53
N LYS A 225 30.62 28.36 -37.55
CA LYS A 225 31.25 29.39 -38.38
C LYS A 225 31.61 30.65 -37.59
N ALA A 226 30.71 31.14 -36.74
CA ALA A 226 30.96 32.31 -35.89
C ALA A 226 32.11 32.06 -34.89
N ARG A 227 32.25 30.84 -34.35
CA ARG A 227 33.38 30.46 -33.49
C ARG A 227 34.69 30.39 -34.27
N GLU A 228 34.68 29.83 -35.48
CA GLU A 228 35.87 29.80 -36.35
C GLU A 228 36.31 31.22 -36.75
N GLU A 229 35.37 32.13 -37.01
CA GLU A 229 35.65 33.54 -37.31
C GLU A 229 36.13 34.30 -36.07
N ALA A 230 35.47 34.13 -34.92
CA ALA A 230 35.92 34.70 -33.65
C ALA A 230 37.31 34.20 -33.26
N ASP A 231 37.63 32.92 -33.48
CA ASP A 231 38.95 32.36 -33.22
C ASP A 231 40.03 32.96 -34.13
N LYS A 232 39.71 33.25 -35.41
CA LYS A 232 40.63 33.96 -36.33
C LYS A 232 40.86 35.39 -35.88
N ILE A 233 39.80 36.14 -35.61
CA ILE A 233 39.88 37.54 -35.17
C ILE A 233 40.60 37.64 -33.82
N ARG A 234 40.38 36.68 -32.90
CA ARG A 234 41.10 36.61 -31.62
C ARG A 234 42.60 36.41 -31.84
N ARG A 235 43.01 35.49 -32.72
CA ARG A 235 44.44 35.29 -33.05
C ARG A 235 45.07 36.55 -33.66
N GLU A 236 44.35 37.22 -34.55
CA GLU A 236 44.80 38.48 -35.15
C GLU A 236 44.91 39.60 -34.10
N ALA A 237 43.97 39.69 -33.16
CA ALA A 237 44.02 40.64 -32.05
C ALA A 237 45.15 40.32 -31.07
N GLU A 238 45.40 39.05 -30.75
CA GLU A 238 46.52 38.59 -29.92
C GLU A 238 47.87 38.88 -30.56
N ASP A 239 48.00 38.67 -31.88
CA ASP A 239 49.21 38.99 -32.63
C ASP A 239 49.44 40.51 -32.74
N ALA A 240 48.39 41.31 -32.92
CA ALA A 240 48.47 42.77 -32.89
C ALA A 240 48.86 43.30 -31.50
N ALA A 241 48.27 42.74 -30.43
CA ALA A 241 48.64 43.07 -29.05
C ALA A 241 50.09 42.68 -28.75
N ARG A 242 50.57 41.54 -29.26
CA ARG A 242 51.97 41.13 -29.15
C ARG A 242 52.91 42.12 -29.86
N LYS A 243 52.55 42.57 -31.06
CA LYS A 243 53.32 43.60 -31.80
C LYS A 243 53.34 44.95 -31.06
N VAL A 244 52.25 45.33 -30.40
CA VAL A 244 52.23 46.53 -29.54
C VAL A 244 53.15 46.34 -28.34
N ALA A 245 53.06 45.21 -27.63
CA ALA A 245 53.90 44.93 -26.47
C ALA A 245 55.40 44.82 -26.84
N GLU A 246 55.73 44.26 -28.00
CA GLU A 246 57.09 44.21 -28.55
C GLU A 246 57.58 45.61 -28.93
N ALA A 247 56.75 46.44 -29.57
CA ALA A 247 57.07 47.82 -29.89
C ALA A 247 57.25 48.69 -28.64
N GLU A 248 56.44 48.47 -27.58
CA GLU A 248 56.59 49.13 -26.29
C GLU A 248 57.89 48.73 -25.59
N ARG A 249 58.24 47.43 -25.59
CA ARG A 249 59.52 46.95 -25.05
C ARG A 249 60.71 47.53 -25.82
N ALA A 250 60.67 47.47 -27.15
CA ALA A 250 61.73 48.05 -27.99
C ALA A 250 61.87 49.57 -27.78
N ALA A 251 60.75 50.29 -27.56
CA ALA A 251 60.78 51.72 -27.27
C ALA A 251 61.33 52.02 -25.87
N ILE A 252 61.01 51.20 -24.86
CA ILE A 252 61.61 51.32 -23.52
C ILE A 252 63.11 51.08 -23.61
N ASP A 253 63.55 50.00 -24.28
CA ASP A 253 64.98 49.67 -24.46
C ASP A 253 65.74 50.76 -25.24
N ALA A 254 65.12 51.36 -26.26
CA ALA A 254 65.69 52.48 -27.01
C ALA A 254 65.80 53.75 -26.16
N ALA A 255 64.82 54.04 -25.29
CA ALA A 255 64.84 55.17 -24.37
C ALA A 255 65.89 55.01 -23.26
N THR A 256 66.18 53.78 -22.80
CA THR A 256 67.27 53.51 -21.86
C THR A 256 68.66 53.51 -22.52
N ALA A 257 68.78 53.18 -23.81
CA ALA A 257 70.06 53.14 -24.53
C ALA A 257 70.45 54.47 -25.21
N GLY A 258 69.49 55.25 -25.69
CA GLY A 258 69.71 56.54 -26.36
C GLY A 258 69.69 57.70 -25.36
N GLY A 259 70.86 58.05 -24.81
CA GLY A 259 70.99 59.30 -24.02
C GLY A 259 70.47 60.53 -24.79
N VAL A 260 69.97 61.53 -24.04
CA VAL A 260 69.24 62.81 -24.32
C VAL A 260 69.48 63.56 -25.66
N ALA A 261 69.67 62.88 -26.78
CA ALA A 261 70.00 63.46 -28.09
C ALA A 261 69.14 62.88 -29.23
N ALA A 262 67.94 62.38 -28.92
CA ALA A 262 66.91 62.17 -29.94
C ALA A 262 66.27 63.53 -30.28
N SER A 263 66.10 63.84 -31.56
CA SER A 263 65.37 65.04 -31.95
C SER A 263 63.90 64.90 -31.58
N PHE A 264 63.28 65.99 -31.15
CA PHE A 264 61.84 66.06 -30.85
C PHE A 264 60.97 65.49 -31.99
N GLU A 265 61.42 65.64 -33.24
CA GLU A 265 60.77 65.08 -34.43
C GLU A 265 60.85 63.54 -34.52
N ALA A 266 61.95 62.93 -34.08
CA ALA A 266 62.12 61.47 -34.05
C ALA A 266 61.30 60.83 -32.92
N GLU A 267 61.22 61.47 -31.76
CA GLU A 267 60.36 61.05 -30.65
C GLU A 267 58.88 61.16 -31.02
N ALA A 268 58.47 62.27 -31.66
CA ALA A 268 57.11 62.46 -32.14
C ALA A 268 56.71 61.42 -33.21
N ALA A 269 57.63 61.02 -34.09
CA ALA A 269 57.37 59.99 -35.09
C ALA A 269 57.20 58.59 -34.47
N LEU A 270 58.00 58.25 -33.45
CA LEU A 270 57.93 56.97 -32.75
C LEU A 270 56.68 56.86 -31.86
N GLU A 271 56.28 57.97 -31.26
CA GLU A 271 55.03 58.06 -30.49
C GLU A 271 53.79 58.00 -31.39
N ALA A 272 53.83 58.61 -32.58
CA ALA A 272 52.77 58.49 -33.58
C ALA A 272 52.61 57.04 -34.08
N ASP A 273 53.71 56.32 -34.33
CA ASP A 273 53.68 54.89 -34.70
C ASP A 273 53.14 54.00 -33.56
N ARG A 274 53.51 54.29 -32.30
CA ARG A 274 52.96 53.61 -31.12
C ARG A 274 51.45 53.83 -31.00
N GLN A 275 51.00 55.07 -31.10
CA GLN A 275 49.57 55.40 -31.05
C GLN A 275 48.80 54.77 -32.22
N ALA A 276 49.40 54.68 -33.41
CA ALA A 276 48.79 54.00 -34.55
C ALA A 276 48.62 52.49 -34.29
N LYS A 277 49.65 51.82 -33.78
CA LYS A 277 49.61 50.40 -33.42
C LYS A 277 48.67 50.10 -32.26
N GLN A 278 48.62 50.98 -31.24
CA GLN A 278 47.65 50.87 -30.14
C GLN A 278 46.21 51.02 -30.64
N ARG A 279 45.91 51.99 -31.51
CA ARG A 279 44.58 52.16 -32.10
C ARG A 279 44.18 50.98 -32.99
N GLU A 280 45.13 50.37 -33.70
CA GLU A 280 44.89 49.16 -34.51
C GLU A 280 44.58 47.94 -33.61
N ALA A 281 45.36 47.75 -32.55
CA ALA A 281 45.13 46.69 -31.57
C ALA A 281 43.80 46.86 -30.81
N GLU A 282 43.43 48.08 -30.42
CA GLU A 282 42.14 48.38 -29.78
C GLU A 282 40.95 48.08 -30.71
N LYS A 283 41.06 48.43 -32.00
CA LYS A 283 40.02 48.09 -33.00
C LYS A 283 39.87 46.59 -33.17
N LEU A 284 40.97 45.85 -33.28
CA LEU A 284 40.96 44.39 -33.39
C LEU A 284 40.43 43.73 -32.11
N ALA A 285 40.74 44.27 -30.93
CA ALA A 285 40.20 43.79 -29.65
C ALA A 285 38.69 44.04 -29.54
N GLN A 286 38.20 45.21 -30.00
CA GLN A 286 36.77 45.51 -30.05
C GLN A 286 36.03 44.58 -31.03
N GLN A 287 36.62 44.33 -32.21
CA GLN A 287 36.10 43.38 -33.19
C GLN A 287 36.07 41.94 -32.66
N ALA A 288 37.10 41.53 -31.90
CA ALA A 288 37.11 40.23 -31.24
C ALA A 288 36.00 40.12 -30.18
N ALA A 289 35.79 41.16 -29.37
CA ALA A 289 34.74 41.20 -28.36
C ALA A 289 33.32 41.19 -28.98
N ASP A 290 33.12 41.89 -30.10
CA ASP A 290 31.84 41.89 -30.81
C ASP A 290 31.58 40.56 -31.53
N ALA A 291 32.62 39.95 -32.13
CA ALA A 291 32.53 38.60 -32.70
C ALA A 291 32.23 37.54 -31.63
N GLU A 292 32.82 37.65 -30.43
CA GLU A 292 32.53 36.76 -29.30
C GLU A 292 31.07 36.86 -28.85
N ARG A 293 30.48 38.07 -28.81
CA ARG A 293 29.04 38.26 -28.51
C ARG A 293 28.14 37.58 -29.54
N GLU A 294 28.54 37.53 -30.80
CA GLU A 294 27.79 36.84 -31.86
C GLU A 294 27.82 35.31 -31.74
N THR A 295 28.78 34.74 -30.99
CA THR A 295 28.83 33.29 -30.72
C THR A 295 27.82 32.82 -29.67
N GLN A 296 27.13 33.74 -28.98
CA GLN A 296 26.16 33.37 -27.94
C GLN A 296 24.98 32.59 -28.50
N ALA A 297 24.72 31.43 -27.90
CA ALA A 297 23.69 30.52 -28.39
C ALA A 297 22.29 31.10 -28.24
N ARG A 298 21.51 31.04 -29.33
CA ARG A 298 20.07 31.30 -29.31
C ARG A 298 19.33 29.97 -29.43
N ASN A 299 18.39 29.72 -28.53
CA ASN A 299 17.57 28.51 -28.59
C ASN A 299 16.66 28.56 -29.83
N ALA A 300 16.78 27.56 -30.69
CA ALA A 300 15.84 27.35 -31.80
C ALA A 300 14.41 27.26 -31.26
N ASN A 301 13.50 28.02 -31.87
CA ASN A 301 12.11 28.10 -31.46
C ASN A 301 11.17 28.23 -32.65
N ALA A 302 9.93 27.82 -32.44
CA ALA A 302 8.85 27.98 -33.41
C ALA A 302 7.59 28.54 -32.73
N GLY A 303 6.71 29.14 -33.53
CA GLY A 303 5.42 29.68 -33.08
C GLY A 303 5.43 31.17 -32.74
N ARG A 304 4.21 31.73 -32.62
CA ARG A 304 3.96 33.14 -32.28
C ARG A 304 4.04 33.41 -30.77
N THR A 305 4.04 34.68 -30.40
CA THR A 305 3.94 35.13 -29.00
C THR A 305 2.77 34.43 -28.28
N GLY A 306 3.06 33.79 -27.13
CA GLY A 306 2.09 33.00 -26.36
C GLY A 306 1.94 31.52 -26.76
N ALA A 307 2.57 31.09 -27.86
CA ALA A 307 2.55 29.69 -28.32
C ALA A 307 3.95 29.19 -28.74
N ARG A 308 5.01 29.76 -28.15
CA ARG A 308 6.40 29.42 -28.48
C ARG A 308 6.73 28.00 -28.01
N VAL A 309 7.24 27.18 -28.91
CA VAL A 309 7.75 25.83 -28.63
C VAL A 309 9.25 25.81 -28.91
N ALA A 310 10.02 25.21 -28.00
CA ALA A 310 11.46 25.00 -28.12
C ALA A 310 11.82 23.58 -27.66
N LEU A 311 12.95 23.06 -28.14
CA LEU A 311 13.46 21.76 -27.72
C LEU A 311 13.80 21.79 -26.21
N ARG A 312 13.50 20.69 -25.52
CA ARG A 312 13.85 20.47 -24.10
C ARG A 312 14.61 19.16 -23.96
N THR A 313 15.65 19.19 -23.14
CA THR A 313 16.43 17.99 -22.80
C THR A 313 15.77 17.25 -21.66
N PHE A 314 15.30 16.03 -21.93
CA PHE A 314 14.85 15.09 -20.89
C PHE A 314 15.97 14.08 -20.62
N VAL A 315 16.36 13.93 -19.35
CA VAL A 315 17.37 12.97 -18.93
C VAL A 315 16.66 11.75 -18.36
N SER A 316 16.73 10.63 -19.06
CA SER A 316 16.19 9.34 -18.61
C SER A 316 17.33 8.32 -18.45
N ALA A 317 17.31 7.54 -17.37
CA ALA A 317 18.25 6.44 -17.20
C ALA A 317 17.83 5.23 -18.06
N ARG A 318 18.77 4.68 -18.83
CA ARG A 318 18.65 3.35 -19.44
C ARG A 318 19.57 2.40 -18.69
N VAL A 319 19.00 1.38 -18.05
CA VAL A 319 19.80 0.35 -17.38
C VAL A 319 20.42 -0.55 -18.45
N VAL A 320 21.74 -0.48 -18.59
CA VAL A 320 22.51 -1.29 -19.56
C VAL A 320 22.98 -2.60 -18.92
N ASP A 321 23.30 -2.56 -17.63
CA ASP A 321 23.74 -3.70 -16.83
C ASP A 321 22.90 -3.74 -15.56
N TYR A 322 21.97 -4.71 -15.49
CA TYR A 322 21.00 -4.80 -14.42
C TYR A 322 21.65 -5.19 -13.09
N GLU A 323 22.64 -6.08 -13.11
CA GLU A 323 23.30 -6.56 -11.89
C GLU A 323 24.08 -5.44 -11.21
N LYS A 324 24.84 -4.65 -11.99
CA LYS A 324 25.55 -3.49 -11.44
C LYS A 324 24.61 -2.41 -10.93
N ALA A 325 23.51 -2.15 -11.65
CA ALA A 325 22.51 -1.18 -11.21
C ALA A 325 21.83 -1.62 -9.90
N LEU A 326 21.48 -2.90 -9.78
CA LEU A 326 20.90 -3.45 -8.56
C LEU A 326 21.89 -3.38 -7.39
N LEU A 327 23.16 -3.72 -7.61
CA LEU A 327 24.20 -3.63 -6.58
C LEU A 327 24.40 -2.19 -6.09
N ALA A 328 24.32 -1.20 -6.99
CA ALA A 328 24.41 0.22 -6.63
C ALA A 328 23.16 0.72 -5.87
N LEU A 329 21.98 0.16 -6.16
CA LEU A 329 20.71 0.55 -5.56
C LEU A 329 20.30 -0.29 -4.33
N LYS A 330 21.06 -1.33 -3.97
CA LYS A 330 20.71 -2.28 -2.89
C LYS A 330 20.44 -1.61 -1.53
N ASP A 331 21.10 -0.49 -1.27
CA ASP A 331 21.00 0.24 -0.01
C ASP A 331 19.87 1.29 0.01
N HIS A 332 19.21 1.50 -1.13
CA HIS A 332 18.12 2.46 -1.25
C HIS A 332 16.88 2.00 -0.44
N PRO A 333 16.21 2.89 0.33
CA PRO A 333 15.08 2.52 1.17
C PRO A 333 13.94 1.81 0.41
N GLU A 334 13.57 2.32 -0.77
CA GLU A 334 12.51 1.71 -1.59
C GLU A 334 12.87 0.31 -2.09
N MET A 335 14.16 0.06 -2.39
CA MET A 335 14.60 -1.27 -2.81
C MET A 335 14.48 -2.26 -1.67
N LYS A 336 14.86 -1.87 -0.44
CA LYS A 336 14.71 -2.71 0.75
C LYS A 336 13.26 -3.08 1.01
N THR A 337 12.35 -2.10 0.96
CA THR A 337 10.91 -2.34 1.13
C THR A 337 10.36 -3.29 0.06
N LEU A 338 10.76 -3.11 -1.20
CA LEU A 338 10.32 -3.98 -2.29
C LEU A 338 10.82 -5.42 -2.09
N VAL A 339 12.09 -5.59 -1.73
CA VAL A 339 12.68 -6.91 -1.44
C VAL A 339 11.95 -7.60 -0.28
N GLU A 340 11.64 -6.88 0.79
CA GLU A 340 10.90 -7.42 1.94
C GLU A 340 9.48 -7.86 1.56
N GLN A 341 8.77 -7.07 0.74
CA GLN A 341 7.43 -7.42 0.24
C GLN A 341 7.46 -8.67 -0.64
N LEU A 342 8.46 -8.80 -1.51
CA LEU A 342 8.64 -9.97 -2.37
C LEU A 342 9.02 -11.21 -1.54
N ALA A 343 9.91 -11.07 -0.57
CA ALA A 343 10.30 -12.14 0.35
C ALA A 343 9.08 -12.67 1.14
N ASN A 344 8.30 -11.78 1.75
CA ASN A 344 7.09 -12.15 2.49
C ASN A 344 6.06 -12.85 1.60
N ARG A 345 5.91 -12.44 0.34
CA ARG A 345 5.02 -13.09 -0.61
C ARG A 345 5.50 -14.49 -0.99
N ALA A 346 6.81 -14.66 -1.21
CA ALA A 346 7.41 -15.95 -1.53
C ALA A 346 7.28 -16.95 -0.37
N VAL A 347 7.60 -16.52 0.86
CA VAL A 347 7.45 -17.35 2.07
C VAL A 347 6.00 -17.78 2.28
N LYS A 348 5.03 -16.87 2.09
CA LYS A 348 3.59 -17.20 2.14
C LYS A 348 3.16 -18.21 1.08
N ALA A 349 3.80 -18.21 -0.08
CA ALA A 349 3.57 -19.18 -1.14
C ALA A 349 4.30 -20.52 -0.93
N GLY A 350 5.09 -20.66 0.14
CA GLY A 350 5.88 -21.85 0.42
C GLY A 350 7.18 -21.96 -0.39
N LEU A 351 7.64 -20.86 -1.00
CA LEU A 351 8.90 -20.81 -1.73
C LEU A 351 10.04 -20.44 -0.78
N GLU A 352 11.14 -21.18 -0.85
CA GLU A 352 12.39 -20.84 -0.16
C GLU A 352 13.15 -19.76 -0.92
N VAL A 353 13.51 -18.68 -0.23
CA VAL A 353 14.31 -17.58 -0.79
C VAL A 353 15.61 -17.49 -0.01
N ALA A 354 16.74 -17.55 -0.71
CA ALA A 354 18.05 -17.46 -0.08
C ALA A 354 18.19 -16.15 0.70
N GLY A 355 18.64 -16.24 1.96
CA GLY A 355 18.79 -15.09 2.86
C GLY A 355 17.50 -14.62 3.54
N VAL A 356 16.37 -15.33 3.36
CA VAL A 356 15.11 -15.07 4.05
C VAL A 356 14.82 -16.20 5.04
N GLU A 357 14.63 -15.85 6.31
CA GLU A 357 14.23 -16.81 7.34
C GLU A 357 12.71 -16.88 7.45
N ARG A 358 12.16 -18.11 7.42
CA ARG A 358 10.73 -18.34 7.65
C ARG A 358 10.45 -18.41 9.14
N MET A 359 9.82 -17.38 9.69
CA MET A 359 9.30 -17.38 11.05
C MET A 359 7.82 -17.79 11.05
N GLU A 360 7.48 -18.88 11.74
CA GLU A 360 6.10 -19.34 11.92
C GLU A 360 5.58 -18.96 13.29
N GLU A 361 4.68 -17.99 13.33
CA GLU A 361 3.97 -17.63 14.55
C GLU A 361 2.54 -18.16 14.50
N LYS A 362 2.18 -19.07 15.42
CA LYS A 362 0.82 -19.56 15.58
C LYS A 362 0.03 -18.54 16.39
N ARG A 363 -0.82 -17.77 15.72
CA ARG A 363 -1.78 -16.85 16.34
C ARG A 363 -3.20 -17.39 16.17
N ALA A 364 -4.09 -17.02 17.08
CA ALA A 364 -5.51 -17.23 16.87
C ALA A 364 -5.95 -16.49 15.59
N ALA A 365 -6.74 -17.17 14.75
CA ALA A 365 -7.16 -16.69 13.43
C ALA A 365 -8.53 -16.01 13.46
#